data_AF-A0A7S4VU77-F1
#
_entry.id   AF-A0A7S4VU77-F1
#
_cell.length_a   1.000
_cell.length_b   1.000
_cell.length_c   1.000
_cell.angle_alpha   90.00
_cell.angle_beta   90.00
_cell.angle_gamma   90.00
#
_symmetry.space_group_name_H-M   'P 1'
#
loop_
_entity.id
_entity.type
_entity.pdbx_description
1 polymer ?
#
loop_
_entity_poly.entity_id
_entity_poly.type
_entity_poly.pdbx_seq_one_letter_code
_entity_poly.pdbx_strand_id
1 'polypeptide(L)'
;SSDHTWNEHFNQLCAYKAQNGNCCVSQNDAQHTSLVGWVNKQRLLRKNNSLNSNYIQQLNSIGFVWDLCNHSCENEICSAVKGAVKQEDRSCNADREKE
;
A
#
# COMPACT_ATOMS: atom_id res chain seq x y z
N SER A 1 -19.60 2.54 18.12
CA SER A 1 -18.22 2.00 18.12
C SER A 1 -17.73 1.68 16.71
N SER A 2 -17.68 2.68 15.83
CA SER A 2 -17.25 2.49 14.43
C SER A 2 -15.78 2.06 14.32
N ASP A 3 -14.95 2.42 15.31
CA ASP A 3 -13.53 2.04 15.39
C ASP A 3 -13.31 0.56 15.68
N HIS A 4 -14.22 -0.10 16.40
CA HIS A 4 -14.04 -1.49 16.79
C HIS A 4 -14.10 -2.42 15.57
N THR A 5 -15.07 -2.19 14.68
CA THR A 5 -15.18 -2.92 13.41
C THR A 5 -14.01 -2.62 12.48
N TRP A 6 -13.48 -1.38 12.50
CA TRP A 6 -12.31 -1.03 11.70
C TRP A 6 -11.05 -1.77 12.18
N ASN A 7 -10.80 -1.78 13.49
CA ASN A 7 -9.67 -2.48 14.08
C ASN A 7 -9.72 -4.00 13.83
N GLU A 8 -10.91 -4.60 13.89
CA GLU A 8 -11.08 -6.02 13.59
C GLU A 8 -10.64 -6.36 12.15
N HIS A 9 -11.11 -5.58 11.16
CA HIS A 9 -10.69 -5.78 9.77
C HIS A 9 -9.21 -5.47 9.54
N PHE A 10 -8.67 -4.47 10.24
CA PHE A 10 -7.25 -4.17 10.19
C PHE A 10 -6.40 -5.34 10.72
N ASN A 11 -6.80 -5.95 11.83
CA ASN A 11 -6.14 -7.14 12.36
C ASN A 11 -6.22 -8.33 11.39
N GLN A 12 -7.38 -8.54 10.74
CA GLN A 12 -7.54 -9.55 9.70
C GLN A 12 -6.61 -9.31 8.51
N LEU A 13 -6.42 -8.05 8.10
CA LEU A 13 -5.49 -7.70 7.03
C LEU A 13 -4.03 -7.97 7.43
N CYS A 14 -3.65 -7.69 8.67
CA CYS A 14 -2.34 -8.03 9.21
C CYS A 14 -2.10 -9.55 9.22
N ALA A 15 -3.10 -10.33 9.62
CA ALA A 15 -3.03 -11.79 9.58
C ALA A 15 -2.91 -12.31 8.14
N TYR A 16 -3.68 -11.74 7.20
CA TYR A 16 -3.60 -12.07 5.78
C TYR A 16 -2.20 -11.79 5.22
N LYS A 17 -1.63 -10.63 5.55
CA LYS A 17 -0.25 -10.28 5.16
C LYS A 17 0.76 -11.27 5.73
N ALA A 18 0.61 -11.70 6.97
CA ALA A 18 1.50 -12.67 7.59
C ALA A 18 1.45 -14.04 6.89
N GLN A 19 0.27 -14.43 6.37
CA GLN A 19 0.08 -15.69 5.66
C GLN A 19 0.53 -15.63 4.19
N ASN A 20 0.18 -14.56 3.47
CA ASN A 20 0.39 -14.45 2.03
C ASN A 20 1.65 -13.65 1.65
N GLY A 21 2.29 -12.99 2.62
CA GLY A 21 3.43 -12.10 2.41
C GLY A 21 3.08 -10.74 1.78
N ASN A 22 1.82 -10.52 1.40
CA ASN A 22 1.37 -9.29 0.77
C ASN A 22 -0.03 -8.88 1.29
N CYS A 23 -0.36 -7.59 1.11
CA CYS A 23 -1.68 -7.04 1.47
C CYS A 23 -2.65 -7.02 0.28
N CYS A 24 -2.38 -7.78 -0.78
CA CYS A 24 -3.17 -7.78 -1.99
C CYS A 24 -4.30 -8.82 -1.89
N VAL A 25 -5.37 -8.44 -1.20
CA VAL A 25 -6.56 -9.30 -1.09
C VAL A 25 -7.23 -9.34 -2.47
N SER A 26 -7.25 -10.52 -3.09
CA SER A 26 -7.91 -10.73 -4.38
C SER A 26 -9.42 -10.66 -4.23
N GLN A 27 -10.11 -10.09 -5.22
CA GLN A 27 -11.58 -10.00 -5.20
C GLN A 27 -12.27 -11.38 -5.21
N ASN A 28 -11.57 -12.40 -5.71
CA ASN A 28 -12.05 -13.78 -5.78
C ASN A 28 -11.72 -14.60 -4.52
N ASP A 29 -11.21 -13.98 -3.46
CA ASP A 29 -10.87 -14.67 -2.21
C ASP A 29 -12.15 -14.98 -1.42
N ALA A 30 -12.72 -16.16 -1.69
CA ALA A 30 -13.97 -16.61 -1.07
C ALA A 30 -13.86 -16.79 0.46
N GLN A 31 -12.66 -17.05 0.98
CA GLN A 31 -12.42 -17.19 2.41
C GLN A 31 -12.49 -15.85 3.14
N HIS A 32 -12.07 -14.77 2.48
CA HIS A 32 -11.96 -13.44 3.07
C HIS A 32 -12.91 -12.42 2.42
N THR A 33 -14.09 -12.86 1.99
CA THR A 33 -15.08 -12.02 1.30
C THR A 33 -15.42 -10.72 2.07
N SER A 34 -15.52 -10.81 3.39
CA SER A 34 -15.76 -9.63 4.26
C SER A 34 -14.59 -8.63 4.22
N LEU A 35 -13.36 -9.13 4.20
CA LEU A 35 -12.15 -8.31 4.13
C LEU A 35 -12.01 -7.65 2.74
N VAL A 36 -12.33 -8.38 1.67
CA VAL A 36 -12.39 -7.85 0.29
C VAL A 36 -13.33 -6.65 0.22
N GLY A 37 -14.55 -6.80 0.75
CA GLY A 37 -15.53 -5.71 0.79
C GLY A 37 -15.01 -4.50 1.58
N TRP A 38 -14.37 -4.74 2.72
CA TRP A 38 -13.78 -3.67 3.53
C TRP A 38 -12.64 -2.95 2.82
N VAL A 39 -11.70 -3.68 2.21
CA VAL A 39 -10.59 -3.12 1.42
C VAL A 39 -11.11 -2.25 0.28
N ASN A 40 -12.11 -2.73 -0.46
CA ASN A 40 -12.74 -1.97 -1.54
C ASN A 40 -13.42 -0.69 -1.01
N LYS A 41 -14.08 -0.78 0.15
CA LYS A 41 -14.67 0.38 0.81
C LYS A 41 -13.60 1.40 1.22
N GLN A 42 -12.46 0.97 1.78
CA GLN A 42 -11.37 1.89 2.13
C GLN A 42 -10.82 2.61 0.89
N ARG A 43 -10.60 1.89 -0.22
CA ARG A 43 -10.14 2.48 -1.49
C ARG A 43 -11.14 3.50 -2.04
N LEU A 44 -12.43 3.19 -2.01
CA LEU A 44 -13.48 4.11 -2.43
C LEU A 44 -13.55 5.36 -1.55
N LEU A 45 -13.48 5.20 -0.22
CA LEU A 45 -13.49 6.30 0.73
C LEU A 45 -12.26 7.22 0.54
N ARG A 46 -11.08 6.64 0.28
CA ARG A 46 -9.87 7.40 -0.06
C ARG A 46 -10.06 8.18 -1.36
N LYS A 47 -10.59 7.55 -2.41
CA LYS A 47 -10.88 8.22 -3.70
C LYS A 47 -11.87 9.37 -3.55
N ASN A 48 -12.83 9.23 -2.64
CA ASN A 48 -13.81 10.25 -2.31
C ASN A 48 -13.31 11.27 -1.25
N ASN A 49 -12.03 11.22 -0.86
CA ASN A 49 -11.44 12.05 0.21
C ASN A 49 -12.23 12.04 1.53
N SER A 50 -13.00 10.97 1.76
CA SER A 50 -13.87 10.80 2.93
C SER A 50 -13.28 9.84 3.97
N LEU A 51 -12.09 9.29 3.69
CA LEU A 51 -11.37 8.42 4.60
C LEU A 51 -10.53 9.25 5.58
N ASN A 52 -10.60 8.89 6.86
CA ASN A 52 -9.83 9.55 7.90
C ASN A 52 -8.31 9.34 7.67
N SER A 53 -7.55 10.44 7.75
CA SER A 53 -6.09 10.42 7.59
C SER A 53 -5.38 9.46 8.55
N ASN A 54 -5.92 9.26 9.76
CA ASN A 54 -5.36 8.30 10.72
C ASN A 54 -5.41 6.87 10.18
N TYR A 55 -6.55 6.45 9.61
CA TYR A 55 -6.69 5.11 9.01
C TYR A 55 -5.80 4.95 7.78
N ILE A 56 -5.60 6.01 7.00
CA ILE A 56 -4.66 6.01 5.87
C ILE A 56 -3.24 5.76 6.38
N GLN A 57 -2.81 6.46 7.43
CA GLN A 57 -1.48 6.28 8.01
C GLN A 57 -1.27 4.86 8.56
N GLN A 58 -2.27 4.29 9.23
CA GLN A 58 -2.20 2.91 9.72
C GLN A 58 -2.12 1.88 8.59
N LEU A 59 -2.86 2.06 7.51
CA LEU A 59 -2.78 1.18 6.34
C LEU A 59 -1.44 1.35 5.61
N ASN A 60 -0.91 2.56 5.52
CA ASN A 60 0.40 2.82 4.95
C ASN A 60 1.54 2.20 5.78
N SER A 61 1.44 2.18 7.12
CA SER A 61 2.48 1.62 7.98
C SER A 61 2.67 0.12 7.78
N ILE A 62 1.61 -0.59 7.39
CA ILE A 62 1.68 -2.01 7.02
C ILE A 62 2.03 -2.23 5.54
N GLY A 63 2.29 -1.18 4.77
CA GLY A 63 2.61 -1.27 3.34
C GLY A 63 1.41 -1.64 2.46
N PHE A 64 0.21 -1.19 2.82
CA PHE A 64 -1.00 -1.48 2.06
C PHE A 64 -0.97 -0.81 0.67
N VAL A 65 -1.25 -1.60 -0.38
CA VAL A 65 -1.30 -1.12 -1.76
C VAL A 65 -2.72 -0.64 -2.08
N TRP A 66 -2.87 0.67 -2.26
CA TRP A 66 -4.15 1.30 -2.57
C TRP A 66 -4.56 1.12 -4.04
N ASP A 67 -3.60 1.19 -4.94
CA ASP A 67 -3.80 1.20 -6.38
C ASP A 67 -3.14 -0.06 -6.98
N LEU A 68 -3.95 -1.10 -7.20
CA LEU A 68 -3.52 -2.25 -8.01
C LEU A 68 -3.64 -1.81 -9.46
N CYS A 69 -2.53 -1.33 -10.04
CA CYS A 69 -2.53 -0.88 -11.42
C CYS A 69 -3.05 -2.00 -12.32
N ASN A 70 -4.15 -1.73 -13.04
CA ASN A 70 -4.73 -2.58 -14.07
C ASN A 70 -3.89 -2.55 -15.35
N HIS A 71 -2.60 -2.83 -15.23
CA HIS A 71 -1.78 -3.12 -16.39
C HIS A 71 -1.22 -4.51 -16.20
N SER A 72 -1.42 -5.35 -17.22
CA SER A 72 -0.93 -6.71 -17.31
C SER A 72 0.42 -6.85 -16.61
N CYS A 73 0.50 -7.84 -15.74
CA CYS A 73 1.76 -8.32 -15.22
C CYS A 73 2.76 -8.44 -16.37
N GLU A 74 3.89 -7.75 -16.26
CA GLU A 74 5.19 -8.32 -16.58
C GLU A 74 6.29 -7.43 -15.98
N ASN A 75 7.07 -8.07 -15.12
CA ASN A 75 8.41 -7.71 -14.69
C ASN A 75 8.63 -6.50 -13.74
N GLU A 76 9.15 -6.90 -12.58
CA GLU A 76 10.15 -6.23 -11.75
C GLU A 76 9.77 -4.87 -11.15
N ILE A 77 9.45 -4.96 -9.85
CA ILE A 77 9.56 -3.89 -8.85
C ILE A 77 8.35 -2.94 -8.85
N CYS A 78 7.73 -2.84 -7.67
CA CYS A 78 7.03 -1.64 -7.20
C CYS A 78 7.88 -0.37 -7.45
N SER A 79 7.86 0.17 -8.67
CA SER A 79 8.57 1.40 -9.01
C SER A 79 7.59 2.56 -9.13
N ALA A 80 7.08 2.99 -7.97
CA ALA A 80 6.56 4.34 -7.78
C ALA A 80 6.55 4.73 -6.30
N VAL A 81 7.69 4.61 -5.62
CA VAL A 81 8.07 5.66 -4.68
C VAL A 81 8.46 6.87 -5.54
N LYS A 82 7.47 7.63 -6.00
CA LYS A 82 7.67 8.99 -6.51
C LYS A 82 6.81 9.92 -5.68
N GLY A 83 7.41 10.42 -4.61
CA GLY A 83 6.76 11.33 -3.69
C GLY A 83 7.70 11.79 -2.58
N ALA A 84 8.70 12.58 -2.97
CA ALA A 84 9.48 13.47 -2.11
C ALA A 84 10.40 12.84 -1.05
N VAL A 85 11.63 12.50 -1.47
CA VAL A 85 12.83 12.76 -0.65
C VAL A 85 13.44 14.04 -1.21
N LYS A 86 13.26 15.15 -0.49
CA LYS A 86 14.19 16.28 -0.54
C LYS A 86 15.29 15.96 0.46
N GLN A 87 16.55 15.84 0.01
CA GLN A 87 17.68 16.54 0.62
C GLN A 87 19.00 16.19 -0.09
N GLU A 88 19.65 17.28 -0.51
CA GLU A 88 21.09 17.53 -0.49
C GLU A 88 21.99 16.76 -1.47
N ASP A 89 22.23 17.43 -2.59
CA ASP A 89 23.44 17.30 -3.42
C ASP A 89 24.70 17.39 -2.57
N ARG A 90 25.14 16.24 -2.06
CA ARG A 90 26.51 16.05 -1.58
C ARG A 90 27.37 15.61 -2.76
N SER A 91 27.99 16.61 -3.38
CA SER A 91 29.10 16.46 -4.32
C SER A 91 30.18 15.52 -3.74
N CYS A 92 30.55 14.51 -4.51
CA CYS A 92 31.83 13.81 -4.40
C CYS A 92 32.37 13.58 -5.82
N ASN A 93 33.48 14.26 -6.10
CA ASN A 93 34.32 14.15 -7.29
C ASN A 93 34.63 12.68 -7.65
N ALA A 94 34.66 12.42 -8.95
CA ALA A 94 35.47 11.35 -9.52
C ALA A 94 36.25 11.92 -10.71
N ASP A 95 37.54 12.14 -10.49
CA ASP A 95 38.59 11.88 -11.48
C ASP A 95 38.22 10.73 -12.43
N ARG A 96 38.48 10.85 -13.74
CA ARG A 96 39.71 10.31 -14.36
C ARG A 96 39.69 10.39 -15.90
N GLU A 97 40.76 11.01 -16.40
CA GLU A 97 41.64 10.70 -17.54
C GLU A 97 41.21 9.76 -18.70
N LYS A 98 41.82 10.13 -19.85
CA LYS A 98 42.26 9.37 -21.05
C LYS A 98 41.35 9.50 -22.27
N GLU A 99 41.84 9.76 -23.48
CA GLU A 99 43.20 9.81 -24.06
C GLU A 99 43.16 10.75 -25.28
#